data_AF-A0A7X6TWY2-F1
#
_entry.id   AF-A0A7X6TWY2-F1
#
_cell.length_a   1.000
_cell.length_b   1.000
_cell.length_c   1.000
_cell.angle_alpha   90.00
_cell.angle_beta   90.00
_cell.angle_gamma   90.00
#
_symmetry.space_group_name_H-M   'P 1'
#
loop_
_entity.id
_entity.type
_entity.pdbx_description
1 polymer ?
#
loop_
_entity_poly.entity_id
_entity_poly.type
_entity_poly.pdbx_seq_one_letter_code
_entity_poly.pdbx_strand_id
1 'polypeptide(L)'
;ALIVITAIVGILSYSGVFGLKFGDYRFKTFGEQIVKGLDLQGGTSVLLEVQAPNLDSAGLDRVRSLINLRVDATGAVDPTITTEGTNRIRVDIPGKYQSANIVEQLSKTGILTFKDSEGKVVLEGKDIQEASPGYDDFGRMVVNLKMKDTGVSKFADATSANIGKSISINMDDEMLSNPVVNEAIKNGSAQISGSFTEEEAKMLAAMINNGALPYPVKTLSVQEVGATLGSSVLPNVKTAGLIGILAIFLIMVWFYRVPGILASLALVTFCLGLVYITAGLGISMSLAGIAGFLLSIGMAVDANVLIFERIKEEMQTGQEIKRSIQLGFRQAMSSILDANITTLIAGFILYYFGAGSVRGFSLNLVIGVLLSMFTAIVITRTLVTLAYKAGLLNSKKAFGVKEKDTLFRYSFFKNRKIFFAASAIVIGAGLLVGVVRGPNVGIDFAGGTQVTLSFKEAVNKAEVDEILNKYDDAMTTQVIGGTKLEARSQFLTTETFNDAITELEEKYQPGDNFVESINEIGATIGSEQSNKAILASVLSVLAILGYVAIRFNFSLGVGAVVALVHDVLFTLSMYFLFRIPINSPFIAAILTIIGYSINDTVVIFDRIRENVK
;
A
#
# COMPACT_ATOMS: atom_id res chain seq x y z
N ALA A 1 -34.95 -17.82 -9.09
CA ALA A 1 -33.75 -17.13 -9.60
C ALA A 1 -33.36 -15.94 -8.74
N LEU A 2 -34.17 -14.87 -8.65
CA LEU A 2 -33.82 -13.68 -7.85
C LEU A 2 -33.53 -14.03 -6.38
N ILE A 3 -34.41 -14.79 -5.73
CA ILE A 3 -34.23 -15.28 -4.35
C ILE A 3 -32.94 -16.10 -4.19
N VAL A 4 -32.60 -16.91 -5.18
CA VAL A 4 -31.39 -17.76 -5.16
C VAL A 4 -30.14 -16.88 -5.21
N ILE A 5 -30.11 -15.85 -6.08
CA ILE A 5 -28.99 -14.91 -6.14
C ILE A 5 -28.85 -14.16 -4.82
N THR A 6 -29.96 -13.65 -4.27
CA THR A 6 -29.95 -12.98 -2.96
C THR A 6 -29.46 -13.92 -1.86
N ALA A 7 -29.88 -15.19 -1.86
CA ALA A 7 -29.41 -16.18 -0.89
C ALA A 7 -27.92 -16.49 -1.05
N ILE A 8 -27.41 -16.64 -2.28
CA ILE A 8 -25.98 -16.85 -2.55
C ILE A 8 -25.17 -15.65 -2.04
N VAL A 9 -25.57 -14.42 -2.37
CA VAL A 9 -24.90 -13.21 -1.89
C VAL A 9 -24.95 -13.13 -0.36
N GLY A 10 -26.07 -13.51 0.26
CA GLY A 10 -26.22 -13.58 1.71
C GLY A 10 -25.29 -14.61 2.35
N ILE A 11 -25.18 -15.81 1.78
CA ILE A 11 -24.29 -16.88 2.26
C ILE A 11 -22.82 -16.47 2.11
N LEU A 12 -22.44 -15.89 0.97
CA LEU A 12 -21.08 -15.38 0.76
C LEU A 12 -20.74 -14.21 1.69
N SER A 13 -21.71 -13.32 1.96
CA SER A 13 -21.53 -12.26 2.95
C SER A 13 -21.34 -12.83 4.35
N TYR A 14 -22.16 -13.81 4.72
CA TYR A 14 -22.06 -14.49 6.01
C TYR A 14 -20.73 -15.21 6.16
N SER A 15 -20.29 -15.94 5.13
CA SER A 15 -19.01 -16.67 5.15
C SER A 15 -17.83 -15.72 5.25
N GLY A 16 -17.88 -14.58 4.56
CA GLY A 16 -16.84 -13.56 4.66
C GLY A 16 -16.75 -12.93 6.05
N VAL A 17 -17.87 -12.66 6.70
CA VAL A 17 -17.88 -12.00 8.02
C VAL A 17 -17.57 -12.97 9.16
N PHE A 18 -18.20 -14.14 9.17
CA PHE A 18 -18.16 -15.07 10.31
C PHE A 18 -17.30 -16.31 10.05
N GLY A 19 -16.91 -16.55 8.80
CA GLY A 19 -16.31 -17.82 8.39
C GLY A 19 -17.36 -18.91 8.25
N LEU A 20 -16.99 -20.01 7.60
CA LEU A 20 -17.81 -21.22 7.53
C LEU A 20 -16.93 -22.45 7.71
N LYS A 21 -17.36 -23.41 8.51
CA LYS A 21 -16.67 -24.69 8.67
C LYS A 21 -17.52 -25.79 8.04
N PHE A 22 -16.98 -26.47 7.03
CA PHE A 22 -17.58 -27.62 6.38
C PHE A 22 -16.64 -28.82 6.55
N GLY A 23 -16.95 -29.69 7.53
CA GLY A 23 -16.06 -30.79 7.90
C GLY A 23 -14.70 -30.27 8.36
N ASP A 24 -13.64 -30.71 7.68
CA ASP A 24 -12.25 -30.29 7.95
C ASP A 24 -11.87 -28.98 7.24
N TYR A 25 -12.69 -28.51 6.29
CA TYR A 25 -12.43 -27.27 5.57
C TYR A 25 -13.02 -26.06 6.29
N ARG A 26 -12.18 -25.08 6.63
CA ARG A 26 -12.58 -23.80 7.22
C ARG A 26 -12.40 -22.68 6.21
N PHE A 27 -13.51 -22.10 5.77
CA PHE A 27 -13.52 -20.79 5.12
C PHE A 27 -13.12 -19.74 6.15
N LYS A 28 -11.92 -19.19 5.95
CA LYS A 28 -11.38 -18.07 6.70
C LYS A 28 -12.27 -16.83 6.54
N THR A 29 -12.35 -16.03 7.59
CA THR A 29 -13.04 -14.73 7.53
C THR A 29 -12.27 -13.74 6.65
N PHE A 30 -12.89 -12.64 6.22
CA PHE A 30 -12.20 -11.55 5.55
C PHE A 30 -11.05 -10.98 6.37
N GLY A 31 -11.20 -10.95 7.71
CA GLY A 31 -10.13 -10.49 8.60
C GLY A 31 -8.89 -11.39 8.59
N GLU A 32 -9.06 -12.68 8.25
CA GLU A 32 -8.01 -13.70 8.20
C GLU A 32 -7.46 -13.92 6.78
N GLN A 33 -8.22 -13.55 5.75
CA GLN A 33 -7.82 -13.71 4.34
C GLN A 33 -7.12 -12.48 3.76
N ILE A 34 -7.45 -11.28 4.27
CA ILE A 34 -6.83 -10.05 3.80
C ILE A 34 -5.41 -9.97 4.37
N VAL A 35 -4.41 -10.03 3.49
CA VAL A 35 -3.02 -9.69 3.82
C VAL A 35 -3.01 -8.20 4.15
N LYS A 36 -2.62 -7.84 5.37
CA LYS A 36 -2.59 -6.44 5.81
C LYS A 36 -1.21 -5.86 5.51
N GLY A 37 -1.18 -4.64 4.97
CA GLY A 37 0.04 -3.85 4.92
C GLY A 37 0.40 -3.34 6.32
N LEU A 38 1.65 -2.92 6.50
CA LEU A 38 2.17 -2.39 7.77
C LEU A 38 1.34 -1.22 8.30
N ASP A 39 0.84 -0.33 7.44
CA ASP A 39 -0.05 0.78 7.83
C ASP A 39 -1.32 0.32 8.59
N LEU A 40 -1.72 -0.95 8.45
CA LEU A 40 -2.92 -1.53 9.08
C LEU A 40 -2.63 -2.50 10.24
N GLN A 41 -1.37 -2.85 10.47
CA GLN A 41 -1.00 -3.82 11.51
C GLN A 41 0.15 -3.34 12.41
N GLY A 42 0.83 -2.26 12.04
CA GLY A 42 2.06 -1.80 12.68
C GLY A 42 3.26 -2.68 12.33
N GLY A 43 4.46 -2.14 12.50
CA GLY A 43 5.72 -2.83 12.30
C GLY A 43 6.74 -1.99 11.53
N THR A 44 7.75 -2.65 10.99
CA THR A 44 8.86 -2.03 10.26
C THR A 44 8.95 -2.53 8.81
N SER A 45 9.01 -1.62 7.83
CA SER A 45 9.42 -1.87 6.45
C SER A 45 10.84 -1.36 6.24
N VAL A 46 11.70 -2.14 5.60
CA VAL A 46 13.03 -1.70 5.15
C VAL A 46 13.18 -2.02 3.67
N LEU A 47 13.53 -1.02 2.87
CA LEU A 47 13.91 -1.21 1.47
C LEU A 47 15.43 -1.20 1.36
N LEU A 48 16.01 -2.33 1.00
CA LEU A 48 17.44 -2.54 0.81
C LEU A 48 17.78 -2.55 -0.67
N GLU A 49 18.92 -1.98 -1.05
CA GLU A 49 19.49 -2.07 -2.38
C GLU A 49 20.81 -2.83 -2.36
N VAL A 50 20.85 -3.91 -3.13
CA VAL A 50 22.03 -4.74 -3.29
C VAL A 50 23.05 -4.00 -4.15
N GLN A 51 24.21 -3.70 -3.57
CA GLN A 51 25.30 -2.98 -4.21
C GLN A 51 26.18 -3.96 -4.99
N ALA A 52 25.73 -4.31 -6.20
CA ALA A 52 26.44 -5.22 -7.08
C ALA A 52 26.39 -4.73 -8.54
N PRO A 53 27.55 -4.62 -9.24
CA PRO A 53 27.61 -4.06 -10.58
C PRO A 53 26.92 -4.91 -11.66
N ASN A 54 26.85 -6.23 -11.48
CA ASN A 54 26.18 -7.17 -12.40
C ASN A 54 25.35 -8.18 -11.59
N LEU A 55 24.26 -7.72 -10.97
CA LEU A 55 23.37 -8.60 -10.22
C LEU A 55 22.44 -9.34 -11.17
N ASP A 56 22.55 -10.67 -11.21
CA ASP A 56 21.58 -11.54 -11.85
C ASP A 56 20.43 -11.89 -10.89
N SER A 57 19.33 -12.42 -11.42
CA SER A 57 18.17 -12.81 -10.60
C SER A 57 18.55 -13.85 -9.54
N ALA A 58 19.46 -14.78 -9.86
CA ALA A 58 19.95 -15.78 -8.91
C ALA A 58 20.80 -15.17 -7.78
N GLY A 59 21.59 -14.13 -8.06
CA GLY A 59 22.30 -13.34 -7.06
C GLY A 59 21.33 -12.61 -6.14
N LEU A 60 20.34 -11.95 -6.71
CA LEU A 60 19.30 -11.25 -5.93
C LEU A 60 18.51 -12.22 -5.04
N ASP A 61 18.12 -13.39 -5.56
CA ASP A 61 17.41 -14.41 -4.80
C ASP A 61 18.25 -15.03 -3.67
N ARG A 62 19.58 -15.15 -3.86
CA ARG A 62 20.50 -15.55 -2.79
C ARG A 62 20.53 -14.52 -1.66
N VAL A 63 20.68 -13.24 -2.00
CA VAL A 63 20.64 -12.15 -1.00
C VAL A 63 19.29 -12.12 -0.29
N ARG A 64 18.18 -12.27 -1.03
CA ARG A 64 16.82 -12.35 -0.49
C ARG A 64 16.67 -13.49 0.51
N SER A 65 17.22 -14.66 0.21
CA SER A 65 17.14 -15.85 1.08
C SER A 65 17.96 -15.65 2.36
N LEU A 66 19.11 -15.01 2.26
CA LEU A 66 19.94 -14.61 3.41
C LEU A 66 19.23 -13.60 4.32
N ILE A 67 18.63 -12.59 3.73
CA ILE A 67 17.82 -11.61 4.46
C ILE A 67 16.63 -12.30 5.14
N ASN A 68 15.96 -13.25 4.48
CA ASN A 68 14.89 -14.04 5.09
C ASN A 68 15.35 -14.76 6.36
N LEU A 69 16.49 -15.46 6.32
CA LEU A 69 17.04 -16.15 7.48
C LEU A 69 17.35 -15.21 8.65
N ARG A 70 17.85 -14.00 8.35
CA ARG A 70 18.12 -12.98 9.39
C ARG A 70 16.84 -12.45 10.00
N VAL A 71 15.83 -12.20 9.18
CA VAL A 71 14.51 -11.77 9.64
C VAL A 71 13.90 -12.84 10.55
N ASP A 72 13.98 -14.12 10.15
CA ASP A 72 13.52 -15.25 10.96
C ASP A 72 14.27 -15.32 12.29
N ALA A 73 15.60 -15.12 12.28
CA ALA A 73 16.44 -15.10 13.48
C ALA A 73 16.08 -13.97 14.46
N THR A 74 15.47 -12.87 13.98
CA THR A 74 14.95 -11.85 14.89
C THR A 74 13.79 -12.40 15.74
N GLY A 75 13.09 -13.45 15.31
CA GLY A 75 11.82 -13.91 15.86
C GLY A 75 10.61 -13.16 15.31
N ALA A 76 10.70 -12.67 14.07
CA ALA A 76 9.58 -12.03 13.39
C ALA A 76 8.45 -13.05 13.10
N VAL A 77 7.20 -12.62 13.27
CA VAL A 77 6.01 -13.44 12.94
C VAL A 77 5.45 -12.94 11.62
N ASP A 78 5.31 -13.84 10.65
CA ASP A 78 4.79 -13.57 9.30
C ASP A 78 5.50 -12.42 8.55
N PRO A 79 6.86 -12.38 8.50
CA PRO A 79 7.56 -11.38 7.73
C PRO A 79 7.32 -11.57 6.23
N THR A 80 7.25 -10.46 5.49
CA THR A 80 7.13 -10.48 4.02
C THR A 80 8.39 -9.94 3.38
N ILE A 81 9.11 -10.79 2.65
CA ILE A 81 10.34 -10.41 1.94
C ILE A 81 10.08 -10.50 0.44
N THR A 82 10.11 -9.36 -0.24
CA THR A 82 9.83 -9.26 -1.68
C THR A 82 10.95 -8.55 -2.43
N THR A 83 11.15 -8.88 -3.70
CA THR A 83 12.10 -8.18 -4.56
C THR A 83 11.41 -7.04 -5.30
N GLU A 84 12.09 -5.90 -5.42
CA GLU A 84 11.62 -4.73 -6.17
C GLU A 84 12.62 -4.38 -7.29
N GLY A 85 12.13 -4.35 -8.52
CA GLY A 85 12.98 -4.06 -9.68
C GLY A 85 14.05 -5.13 -9.89
N THR A 86 15.27 -4.71 -10.18
CA THR A 86 16.39 -5.61 -10.53
C THR A 86 17.40 -5.82 -9.42
N ASN A 87 17.38 -4.99 -8.37
CA ASN A 87 18.42 -4.96 -7.34
C ASN A 87 17.95 -4.59 -5.93
N ARG A 88 16.65 -4.52 -5.66
CA ARG A 88 16.13 -4.11 -4.35
C ARG A 88 15.34 -5.23 -3.68
N ILE A 89 15.37 -5.24 -2.36
CA ILE A 89 14.66 -6.18 -1.50
C ILE A 89 13.90 -5.37 -0.46
N ARG A 90 12.57 -5.53 -0.43
CA ARG A 90 11.71 -5.01 0.63
C ARG A 90 11.52 -6.07 1.70
N VAL A 91 11.68 -5.66 2.94
CA VAL A 91 11.51 -6.48 4.13
C VAL A 91 10.46 -5.84 5.01
N ASP A 92 9.29 -6.49 5.15
CA ASP A 92 8.19 -6.04 5.99
C ASP A 92 8.07 -6.95 7.21
N ILE A 93 8.22 -6.41 8.41
CA ILE A 93 8.21 -7.12 9.69
C ILE A 93 7.05 -6.59 10.55
N PRO A 94 5.92 -7.31 10.62
CA PRO A 94 4.78 -6.91 11.45
C PRO A 94 5.12 -6.91 12.94
N GLY A 95 4.53 -5.99 13.69
CA GLY A 95 4.51 -6.05 15.16
C GLY A 95 5.82 -5.72 15.90
N LYS A 96 6.94 -5.52 15.19
CA LYS A 96 8.21 -5.08 15.78
C LYS A 96 8.47 -3.60 15.55
N TYR A 97 8.80 -2.92 16.65
CA TYR A 97 9.04 -1.48 16.75
C TYR A 97 10.46 -1.31 17.29
N GLN A 98 11.22 -0.33 16.78
CA GLN A 98 12.69 -0.23 16.70
C GLN A 98 13.25 -0.62 15.33
N SER A 99 12.85 0.16 14.34
CA SER A 99 13.41 0.08 12.99
C SER A 99 14.93 0.28 12.95
N ALA A 100 15.52 1.08 13.85
CA ALA A 100 16.97 1.26 13.95
C ALA A 100 17.71 -0.08 14.16
N ASN A 101 17.29 -0.87 15.14
CA ASN A 101 17.90 -2.18 15.44
C ASN A 101 17.71 -3.17 14.27
N ILE A 102 16.55 -3.15 13.63
CA ILE A 102 16.26 -4.00 12.46
C ILE A 102 17.16 -3.60 11.29
N VAL A 103 17.26 -2.31 10.98
CA VAL A 103 18.10 -1.79 9.89
C VAL A 103 19.56 -2.17 10.12
N GLU A 104 20.06 -2.04 11.35
CA GLU A 104 21.42 -2.44 11.71
C GLU A 104 21.64 -3.94 11.46
N GLN A 105 20.74 -4.80 11.96
CA GLN A 105 20.83 -6.26 11.78
C GLN A 105 20.75 -6.70 10.31
N LEU A 106 19.90 -6.06 9.52
CA LEU A 106 19.74 -6.40 8.10
C LEU A 106 20.90 -5.90 7.25
N SER A 107 21.51 -4.77 7.62
CA SER A 107 22.60 -4.13 6.87
C SER A 107 23.98 -4.73 7.16
N LYS A 108 24.12 -5.47 8.27
CA LYS A 108 25.36 -6.18 8.62
C LYS A 108 25.81 -7.11 7.51
N THR A 109 27.11 -7.17 7.23
CA THR A 109 27.59 -8.04 6.14
C THR A 109 27.52 -9.51 6.55
N GLY A 110 27.61 -9.84 7.85
CA GLY A 110 27.53 -11.21 8.35
C GLY A 110 28.81 -11.98 8.08
N ILE A 111 29.96 -11.39 8.35
CA ILE A 111 31.25 -12.05 8.17
C ILE A 111 31.39 -13.12 9.26
N LEU A 112 31.26 -14.38 8.88
CA LEU A 112 31.50 -15.50 9.78
C LEU A 112 32.99 -15.62 10.08
N THR A 113 33.35 -15.53 11.36
CA THR A 113 34.73 -15.68 11.85
C THR A 113 34.79 -16.70 12.98
N PHE A 114 35.87 -17.47 13.01
CA PHE A 114 36.22 -18.34 14.12
C PHE A 114 37.36 -17.66 14.85
N LYS A 115 37.18 -17.35 16.14
CA LYS A 115 38.20 -16.70 16.96
C LYS A 115 38.69 -17.63 18.05
N ASP A 116 40.00 -17.74 18.20
CA ASP A 116 40.61 -18.51 19.29
C ASP A 116 40.38 -17.86 20.66
N SER A 117 40.89 -18.48 21.73
CA SER A 117 40.73 -17.98 23.10
C SER A 117 41.35 -16.59 23.35
N GLU A 118 42.21 -16.12 22.45
CA GLU A 118 42.85 -14.79 22.51
C GLU A 118 42.12 -13.76 21.62
N GLY A 119 41.02 -14.17 20.97
CA GLY A 119 40.21 -13.32 20.09
C GLY A 119 40.75 -13.17 18.67
N LYS A 120 41.79 -13.93 18.29
CA LYS A 120 42.39 -13.86 16.95
C LYS A 120 41.57 -14.69 15.96
N VAL A 121 41.28 -14.11 14.80
CA VAL A 121 40.57 -14.81 13.71
C VAL A 121 41.47 -15.92 13.14
N VAL A 122 41.03 -17.15 13.29
CA VAL A 122 41.72 -18.37 12.83
C VAL A 122 41.09 -18.98 11.58
N LEU A 123 39.77 -18.80 11.39
CA LEU A 123 39.07 -19.16 10.16
C LEU A 123 37.99 -18.14 9.81
N GLU A 124 37.62 -18.12 8.54
CA GLU A 124 36.51 -17.33 8.01
C GLU A 124 35.50 -18.23 7.29
N GLY A 125 34.26 -17.78 7.13
CA GLY A 125 33.21 -18.55 6.43
C GLY A 125 33.56 -19.00 5.02
N LYS A 126 34.45 -18.28 4.31
CA LYS A 126 34.94 -18.70 2.98
C LYS A 126 35.67 -20.05 2.99
N ASP A 127 36.24 -20.44 4.14
CA ASP A 127 36.96 -21.69 4.35
C ASP A 127 36.02 -22.89 4.60
N ILE A 128 34.71 -22.67 4.78
CA ILE A 128 33.69 -23.70 4.97
C ILE A 128 33.08 -24.12 3.62
N GLN A 129 32.91 -25.43 3.43
CA GLN A 129 32.24 -26.02 2.25
C GLN A 129 30.75 -26.20 2.50
N GLU A 130 30.38 -26.76 3.65
CA GLU A 130 29.01 -27.12 3.98
C GLU A 130 28.81 -27.15 5.49
N ALA A 131 27.62 -26.77 5.94
CA ALA A 131 27.11 -26.96 7.28
C ALA A 131 25.73 -27.65 7.20
N SER A 132 25.48 -28.68 8.01
CA SER A 132 24.19 -29.38 7.97
C SER A 132 23.73 -29.77 9.37
N PRO A 133 22.42 -29.65 9.66
CA PRO A 133 21.87 -30.16 10.90
C PRO A 133 21.99 -31.70 10.88
N GLY A 134 22.32 -32.27 12.03
CA GLY A 134 22.39 -33.71 12.21
C GLY A 134 22.19 -34.10 13.66
N TYR A 135 22.39 -35.39 13.94
CA TYR A 135 22.33 -35.95 15.27
C TYR A 135 23.70 -36.49 15.67
N ASP A 136 24.09 -36.30 16.92
CA ASP A 136 25.22 -37.02 17.50
C ASP A 136 24.84 -38.47 17.84
N ASP A 137 25.83 -39.25 18.28
CA ASP A 137 25.65 -40.66 18.65
C ASP A 137 24.66 -40.88 19.82
N PHE A 138 24.32 -39.81 20.55
CA PHE A 138 23.38 -39.82 21.67
C PHE A 138 21.99 -39.28 21.27
N GLY A 139 21.75 -39.00 19.99
CA GLY A 139 20.48 -38.52 19.46
C GLY A 139 20.20 -37.03 19.74
N ARG A 140 21.22 -36.24 20.08
CA ARG A 140 21.09 -34.78 20.28
C ARG A 140 21.38 -34.04 18.98
N MET A 141 20.68 -32.94 18.75
CA MET A 141 20.92 -32.10 17.58
C MET A 141 22.31 -31.46 17.64
N VAL A 142 23.02 -31.52 16.52
CA VAL A 142 24.33 -30.92 16.28
C VAL A 142 24.36 -30.27 14.89
N VAL A 143 25.36 -29.42 14.65
CA VAL A 143 25.64 -28.90 13.31
C VAL A 143 26.95 -29.50 12.82
N ASN A 144 26.86 -30.31 11.76
CA ASN A 144 28.02 -30.86 11.07
C ASN A 144 28.63 -29.79 10.18
N LEU A 145 29.95 -29.62 10.24
CA LEU A 145 30.72 -28.74 9.37
C LEU A 145 31.65 -29.56 8.50
N LYS A 146 31.74 -29.16 7.24
CA LYS A 146 32.71 -29.66 6.28
C LYS A 146 33.52 -28.50 5.73
N MET A 147 34.83 -28.59 5.84
CA MET A 147 35.76 -27.56 5.38
C MET A 147 36.07 -27.73 3.89
N LYS A 148 36.41 -26.64 3.21
CA LYS A 148 37.07 -26.69 1.90
C LYS A 148 38.53 -27.09 2.07
N ASP A 149 39.17 -27.55 0.99
CA ASP A 149 40.59 -27.96 0.99
C ASP A 149 41.52 -26.88 1.59
N THR A 150 41.24 -25.61 1.33
CA THR A 150 42.01 -24.46 1.89
C THR A 150 41.76 -24.24 3.39
N GLY A 151 40.61 -24.66 3.89
CA GLY A 151 40.19 -24.56 5.29
C GLY A 151 40.69 -25.71 6.15
N VAL A 152 40.91 -26.91 5.59
CA VAL A 152 41.35 -28.11 6.35
C VAL A 152 42.65 -27.85 7.12
N SER A 153 43.67 -27.29 6.47
CA SER A 153 44.96 -27.02 7.14
C SER A 153 44.81 -25.97 8.23
N LYS A 154 44.12 -24.85 7.95
CA LYS A 154 43.90 -23.79 8.93
C LYS A 154 43.12 -24.29 10.15
N PHE A 155 42.10 -25.12 9.92
CA PHE A 155 41.30 -25.72 10.98
C PHE A 155 42.08 -26.71 11.83
N ALA A 156 42.93 -27.53 11.20
CA ALA A 156 43.82 -28.45 11.90
C ALA A 156 44.81 -27.71 12.81
N ASP A 157 45.41 -26.63 12.32
CA ASP A 157 46.35 -25.80 13.08
C ASP A 157 45.65 -25.10 14.24
N ALA A 158 44.48 -24.49 13.97
CA ALA A 158 43.68 -23.78 14.97
C ALA A 158 43.21 -24.72 16.09
N THR A 159 42.68 -25.90 15.76
CA THR A 159 42.21 -26.86 16.77
C THR A 159 43.37 -27.49 17.54
N SER A 160 44.51 -27.77 16.89
CA SER A 160 45.71 -28.30 17.56
C SER A 160 46.28 -27.32 18.60
N ALA A 161 46.23 -26.01 18.31
CA ALA A 161 46.70 -24.97 19.23
C ALA A 161 45.72 -24.67 20.39
N ASN A 162 44.46 -25.08 20.27
CA ASN A 162 43.38 -24.73 21.19
C ASN A 162 42.73 -25.94 21.89
N ILE A 163 43.40 -27.09 21.97
CA ILE A 163 42.89 -28.27 22.69
C ILE A 163 42.58 -27.91 24.16
N GLY A 164 41.37 -28.21 24.61
CA GLY A 164 40.86 -27.87 25.94
C GLY A 164 40.46 -26.39 26.10
N LYS A 165 40.58 -25.58 25.05
CA LYS A 165 40.14 -24.18 25.00
C LYS A 165 38.97 -24.02 24.03
N SER A 166 38.26 -22.89 24.12
CA SER A 166 37.15 -22.61 23.20
C SER A 166 37.62 -21.93 21.92
N ILE A 167 36.98 -22.28 20.80
CA ILE A 167 37.02 -21.50 19.57
C ILE A 167 35.62 -20.92 19.38
N SER A 168 35.49 -19.62 19.56
CA SER A 168 34.23 -18.92 19.36
C SER A 168 33.89 -18.81 17.88
N ILE A 169 32.61 -18.98 17.56
CA ILE A 169 32.04 -18.85 16.22
C ILE A 169 31.20 -17.59 16.24
N ASN A 170 31.64 -16.59 15.49
CA ASN A 170 31.06 -15.26 15.52
C ASN A 170 30.57 -14.86 14.13
N MET A 171 29.46 -14.13 14.08
CA MET A 171 28.96 -13.47 12.90
C MET A 171 29.13 -11.97 13.09
N ASP A 172 30.03 -11.36 12.33
CA ASP A 172 30.56 -10.02 12.62
C ASP A 172 31.13 -9.96 14.06
N ASP A 173 30.50 -9.18 14.94
CA ASP A 173 30.87 -9.04 16.36
C ASP A 173 29.99 -9.85 17.33
N GLU A 174 28.94 -10.51 16.82
CA GLU A 174 28.02 -11.30 17.63
C GLU A 174 28.49 -12.77 17.73
N MET A 175 28.61 -13.29 18.94
CA MET A 175 29.03 -14.67 19.19
C MET A 175 27.84 -15.62 19.06
N LEU A 176 27.87 -16.51 18.06
CA LEU A 176 26.83 -17.51 17.81
C LEU A 176 26.99 -18.75 18.70
N SER A 177 28.23 -19.20 18.90
CA SER A 177 28.54 -20.38 19.69
C SER A 177 29.97 -20.32 20.22
N ASN A 178 30.23 -20.96 21.36
CA ASN A 178 31.56 -21.00 21.97
C ASN A 178 31.98 -22.43 22.35
N PRO A 179 32.08 -23.36 21.37
CA PRO A 179 32.40 -24.75 21.63
C PRO A 179 33.84 -24.91 22.15
N VAL A 180 34.04 -25.90 23.01
CA VAL A 180 35.36 -26.33 23.47
C VAL A 180 35.95 -27.33 22.48
N VAL A 181 37.21 -27.14 22.11
CA VAL A 181 37.94 -28.07 21.25
C VAL A 181 38.40 -29.26 22.08
N ASN A 182 37.80 -30.43 21.85
CA ASN A 182 38.15 -31.65 22.58
C ASN A 182 39.39 -32.35 22.00
N GLU A 183 39.56 -32.29 20.67
CA GLU A 183 40.66 -32.93 19.96
C GLU A 183 41.06 -32.13 18.71
N ALA A 184 42.24 -32.42 18.16
CA ALA A 184 42.72 -31.80 16.93
C ALA A 184 41.97 -32.37 15.70
N ILE A 185 41.30 -31.51 14.94
CA ILE A 185 40.46 -31.91 13.81
C ILE A 185 41.26 -31.77 12.51
N LYS A 186 41.85 -32.88 12.05
CA LYS A 186 42.76 -32.90 10.88
C LYS A 186 42.10 -33.32 9.57
N ASN A 187 40.90 -33.89 9.63
CA ASN A 187 40.19 -34.46 8.48
C ASN A 187 39.23 -33.46 7.80
N GLY A 188 39.11 -32.24 8.33
CA GLY A 188 38.24 -31.21 7.76
C GLY A 188 36.75 -31.37 8.06
N SER A 189 36.37 -32.27 8.96
CA SER A 189 34.98 -32.48 9.38
C SER A 189 34.84 -32.21 10.88
N ALA A 190 33.89 -31.37 11.27
CA ALA A 190 33.67 -31.00 12.67
C ALA A 190 32.19 -31.10 13.05
N GLN A 191 31.91 -31.20 14.35
CA GLN A 191 30.56 -31.11 14.89
C GLN A 191 30.50 -30.00 15.93
N ILE A 192 29.57 -29.06 15.75
CA ILE A 192 29.23 -28.08 16.77
C ILE A 192 28.15 -28.72 17.65
N SER A 193 28.50 -28.95 18.92
CA SER A 193 27.58 -29.44 19.94
C SER A 193 27.04 -28.28 20.79
N GLY A 194 25.78 -28.37 21.26
CA GLY A 194 25.17 -27.25 21.98
C GLY A 194 23.74 -27.46 22.51
N SER A 195 23.24 -28.70 22.59
CA SER A 195 21.83 -28.97 22.97
C SER A 195 20.80 -28.18 22.15
N PHE A 196 21.04 -28.07 20.84
CA PHE A 196 20.18 -27.31 19.94
C PHE A 196 18.79 -27.94 19.82
N THR A 197 17.79 -27.11 19.55
CA THR A 197 16.54 -27.57 18.94
C THR A 197 16.74 -27.85 17.43
N GLU A 198 15.81 -28.58 16.81
CA GLU A 198 15.87 -28.85 15.37
C GLU A 198 15.91 -27.56 14.53
N GLU A 199 15.13 -26.57 14.93
CA GLU A 199 15.07 -25.27 14.26
C GLU A 199 16.35 -24.44 14.49
N GLU A 200 16.91 -24.43 15.70
CA GLU A 200 18.19 -23.76 15.99
C GLU A 200 19.34 -24.36 15.18
N ALA A 201 19.41 -25.69 15.06
CA ALA A 201 20.45 -26.36 14.28
C ALA A 201 20.30 -26.08 12.77
N LYS A 202 19.05 -26.08 12.24
CA LYS A 202 18.77 -25.70 10.85
C LYS A 202 19.15 -24.24 10.58
N MET A 203 18.78 -23.32 11.48
CA MET A 203 19.11 -21.90 11.35
C MET A 203 20.61 -21.67 11.40
N LEU A 204 21.32 -22.25 12.37
CA LEU A 204 22.78 -22.11 12.47
C LEU A 204 23.50 -22.68 11.25
N ALA A 205 23.10 -23.87 10.78
CA ALA A 205 23.65 -24.46 9.56
C ALA A 205 23.37 -23.57 8.33
N ALA A 206 22.17 -22.99 8.23
CA ALA A 206 21.82 -22.08 7.14
C ALA A 206 22.63 -20.78 7.18
N MET A 207 22.84 -20.19 8.36
CA MET A 207 23.69 -19.00 8.52
C MET A 207 25.14 -19.29 8.13
N ILE A 208 25.68 -20.45 8.51
CA ILE A 208 27.05 -20.85 8.19
C ILE A 208 27.22 -21.15 6.69
N ASN A 209 26.28 -21.89 6.08
CA ASN A 209 26.30 -22.22 4.65
C ASN A 209 26.23 -20.99 3.75
N ASN A 210 25.32 -20.08 4.07
CA ASN A 210 25.08 -18.93 3.22
C ASN A 210 26.08 -17.79 3.52
N GLY A 211 26.80 -17.87 4.65
CA GLY A 211 27.90 -16.97 4.99
C GLY A 211 27.50 -15.50 5.06
N ALA A 212 28.47 -14.64 4.75
CA ALA A 212 28.23 -13.21 4.58
C ALA A 212 27.32 -12.92 3.39
N LEU A 213 26.62 -11.79 3.43
CA LEU A 213 25.94 -11.26 2.26
C LEU A 213 26.93 -11.25 1.09
N PRO A 214 26.59 -11.87 -0.05
CA PRO A 214 27.51 -11.95 -1.20
C PRO A 214 27.81 -10.56 -1.77
N TYR A 215 26.95 -9.59 -1.49
CA TYR A 215 27.07 -8.19 -1.87
C TYR A 215 26.58 -7.31 -0.71
N PRO A 216 27.23 -6.16 -0.44
CA PRO A 216 26.76 -5.23 0.56
C PRO A 216 25.38 -4.69 0.18
N VAL A 217 24.55 -4.40 1.19
CA VAL A 217 23.23 -3.79 0.99
C VAL A 217 23.25 -2.38 1.55
N LYS A 218 22.54 -1.47 0.86
CA LYS A 218 22.33 -0.09 1.30
C LYS A 218 20.86 0.10 1.63
N THR A 219 20.55 0.62 2.80
CA THR A 219 19.18 1.01 3.16
C THR A 219 18.78 2.24 2.34
N LEU A 220 17.69 2.11 1.59
CA LEU A 220 17.14 3.16 0.75
C LEU A 220 15.92 3.83 1.37
N SER A 221 15.16 3.09 2.18
CA SER A 221 14.00 3.62 2.89
C SER A 221 13.69 2.76 4.11
N VAL A 222 13.21 3.40 5.16
CA VAL A 222 12.74 2.77 6.40
C VAL A 222 11.36 3.32 6.68
N GLN A 223 10.41 2.46 7.03
CA GLN A 223 9.10 2.88 7.49
C GLN A 223 8.75 2.12 8.76
N GLU A 224 8.59 2.81 9.88
CA GLU A 224 8.09 2.28 11.13
C GLU A 224 6.68 2.82 11.38
N VAL A 225 5.75 1.95 11.74
CA VAL A 225 4.39 2.30 12.12
C VAL A 225 4.10 1.66 13.47
N GLY A 226 3.73 2.48 14.46
CA GLY A 226 3.42 2.00 15.82
C GLY A 226 2.20 1.08 15.89
N ALA A 227 2.18 0.22 16.91
CA ALA A 227 1.16 -0.81 17.12
C ALA A 227 -0.26 -0.25 17.20
N THR A 228 -0.43 0.85 17.92
CA THR A 228 -1.74 1.49 18.14
C THR A 228 -2.27 2.15 16.88
N LEU A 229 -1.42 2.74 16.05
CA LEU A 229 -1.85 3.31 14.78
C LEU A 229 -2.37 2.20 13.87
N GLY A 230 -1.60 1.11 13.68
CA GLY A 230 -2.06 -0.03 12.88
C GLY A 230 -3.34 -0.68 13.40
N SER A 231 -3.37 -1.02 14.70
CA SER A 231 -4.51 -1.74 15.31
C SER A 231 -5.80 -0.92 15.42
N SER A 232 -5.72 0.41 15.52
CA SER A 232 -6.90 1.29 15.60
C SER A 232 -7.48 1.68 14.24
N VAL A 233 -6.67 1.67 13.18
CA VAL A 233 -7.11 2.07 11.83
C VAL A 233 -8.14 1.10 11.26
N LEU A 234 -7.91 -0.21 11.36
CA LEU A 234 -8.81 -1.19 10.73
C LEU A 234 -10.24 -1.18 11.30
N PRO A 235 -10.48 -1.13 12.63
CA PRO A 235 -11.81 -0.94 13.19
C PRO A 235 -12.50 0.36 12.73
N ASN A 236 -11.75 1.46 12.66
CA ASN A 236 -12.28 2.75 12.22
C ASN A 236 -12.68 2.72 10.74
N VAL A 237 -11.84 2.14 9.88
CA VAL A 237 -12.15 1.92 8.46
C VAL A 237 -13.38 1.03 8.29
N LYS A 238 -13.52 -0.04 9.07
CA LYS A 238 -14.70 -0.92 9.04
C LYS A 238 -15.97 -0.16 9.38
N THR A 239 -15.94 0.62 10.46
CA THR A 239 -17.10 1.40 10.93
C THR A 239 -17.47 2.49 9.92
N ALA A 240 -16.49 3.27 9.46
CA ALA A 240 -16.71 4.32 8.46
C ALA A 240 -17.20 3.75 7.12
N GLY A 241 -16.63 2.63 6.66
CA GLY A 241 -17.05 1.93 5.46
C GLY A 241 -18.48 1.42 5.55
N LEU A 242 -18.88 0.83 6.69
CA LEU A 242 -20.25 0.37 6.90
C LEU A 242 -21.27 1.52 6.87
N ILE A 243 -20.96 2.63 7.57
CA ILE A 243 -21.81 3.84 7.56
C ILE A 243 -21.93 4.38 6.13
N GLY A 244 -20.82 4.47 5.40
CA GLY A 244 -20.80 4.94 4.02
C GLY A 244 -21.64 4.07 3.08
N ILE A 245 -21.49 2.75 3.15
CA ILE A 245 -22.29 1.80 2.34
C ILE A 245 -23.78 1.90 2.68
N LEU A 246 -24.14 1.99 3.96
CA LEU A 246 -25.54 2.16 4.38
C LEU A 246 -26.12 3.49 3.89
N ALA A 247 -25.36 4.59 3.95
CA ALA A 247 -25.78 5.87 3.40
C ALA A 247 -26.04 5.78 1.89
N ILE A 248 -25.14 5.11 1.15
CA ILE A 248 -25.32 4.83 -0.29
C ILE A 248 -26.60 4.03 -0.53
N PHE A 249 -26.85 2.97 0.25
CA PHE A 249 -28.05 2.15 0.11
C PHE A 249 -29.32 2.98 0.32
N LEU A 250 -29.34 3.82 1.35
CA LEU A 250 -30.47 4.70 1.64
C LEU A 250 -30.73 5.68 0.48
N ILE A 251 -29.68 6.32 -0.05
CA ILE A 251 -29.80 7.23 -1.20
C ILE A 251 -30.32 6.48 -2.43
N MET A 252 -29.75 5.31 -2.74
CA MET A 252 -30.16 4.51 -3.89
C MET A 252 -31.61 4.06 -3.80
N VAL A 253 -32.04 3.56 -2.65
CA VAL A 253 -33.44 3.15 -2.41
C VAL A 253 -34.37 4.37 -2.43
N TRP A 254 -33.95 5.51 -1.91
CA TRP A 254 -34.77 6.72 -1.89
C TRP A 254 -35.04 7.27 -3.30
N PHE A 255 -34.00 7.41 -4.13
CA PHE A 255 -34.11 7.95 -5.49
C PHE A 255 -34.64 6.96 -6.52
N TYR A 256 -34.26 5.68 -6.39
CA TYR A 256 -34.52 4.66 -7.41
C TYR A 256 -35.45 3.54 -6.96
N ARG A 257 -35.91 3.52 -5.72
CA ARG A 257 -36.91 2.54 -5.22
C ARG A 257 -36.46 1.10 -5.43
N VAL A 258 -37.19 0.30 -6.23
CA VAL A 258 -36.89 -1.13 -6.43
C VAL A 258 -35.55 -1.33 -7.17
N PRO A 259 -35.28 -0.66 -8.31
CA PRO A 259 -33.93 -0.64 -8.89
C PRO A 259 -32.84 -0.25 -7.90
N GLY A 260 -33.12 0.67 -6.98
CA GLY A 260 -32.21 1.05 -5.89
C GLY A 260 -31.82 -0.14 -5.01
N ILE A 261 -32.79 -0.96 -4.58
CA ILE A 261 -32.54 -2.19 -3.81
C ILE A 261 -31.68 -3.18 -4.62
N LEU A 262 -31.97 -3.33 -5.92
CA LEU A 262 -31.23 -4.25 -6.80
C LEU A 262 -29.79 -3.78 -7.02
N ALA A 263 -29.56 -2.47 -7.16
CA ALA A 263 -28.22 -1.90 -7.24
C ALA A 263 -27.46 -2.04 -5.91
N SER A 264 -28.12 -1.89 -4.76
CA SER A 264 -27.50 -2.17 -3.45
C SER A 264 -27.07 -3.64 -3.35
N LEU A 265 -27.87 -4.59 -3.83
CA LEU A 265 -27.50 -6.01 -3.89
C LEU A 265 -26.33 -6.26 -4.85
N ALA A 266 -26.30 -5.58 -5.99
CA ALA A 266 -25.17 -5.61 -6.92
C ALA A 266 -23.90 -5.02 -6.27
N LEU A 267 -24.03 -3.95 -5.47
CA LEU A 267 -22.92 -3.35 -4.74
C LEU A 267 -22.37 -4.28 -3.65
N VAL A 268 -23.23 -5.06 -2.96
CA VAL A 268 -22.73 -6.11 -2.05
C VAL A 268 -21.92 -7.14 -2.84
N THR A 269 -22.44 -7.59 -3.98
CA THR A 269 -21.71 -8.52 -4.87
C THR A 269 -20.36 -7.94 -5.32
N PHE A 270 -20.33 -6.65 -5.64
CA PHE A 270 -19.11 -5.91 -5.96
C PHE A 270 -18.11 -5.92 -4.79
N CYS A 271 -18.54 -5.53 -3.59
CA CYS A 271 -17.66 -5.51 -2.41
C CYS A 271 -17.10 -6.90 -2.08
N LEU A 272 -17.94 -7.94 -2.14
CA LEU A 272 -17.50 -9.33 -1.93
C LEU A 272 -16.49 -9.76 -2.99
N GLY A 273 -16.81 -9.53 -4.27
CA GLY A 273 -15.95 -9.88 -5.39
C GLY A 273 -14.59 -9.19 -5.27
N LEU A 274 -14.58 -7.92 -4.89
CA LEU A 274 -13.34 -7.15 -4.74
C LEU A 274 -12.45 -7.74 -3.64
N VAL A 275 -13.02 -8.01 -2.46
CA VAL A 275 -12.28 -8.63 -1.34
C VAL A 275 -11.77 -10.03 -1.71
N TYR A 276 -12.60 -10.87 -2.34
CA TYR A 276 -12.19 -12.22 -2.73
C TYR A 276 -11.10 -12.21 -3.81
N ILE A 277 -11.18 -11.32 -4.79
CA ILE A 277 -10.15 -11.18 -5.83
C ILE A 277 -8.83 -10.72 -5.19
N THR A 278 -8.85 -9.67 -4.36
CA THR A 278 -7.62 -9.17 -3.72
C THR A 278 -7.01 -10.19 -2.77
N ALA A 279 -7.84 -10.89 -1.99
CA ALA A 279 -7.38 -11.96 -1.10
C ALA A 279 -6.83 -13.17 -1.88
N GLY A 280 -7.51 -13.58 -2.96
CA GLY A 280 -7.08 -14.70 -3.80
C GLY A 280 -5.77 -14.42 -4.57
N LEU A 281 -5.48 -13.16 -4.86
CA LEU A 281 -4.22 -12.73 -5.48
C LEU A 281 -3.11 -12.45 -4.45
N GLY A 282 -3.38 -12.56 -3.15
CA GLY A 282 -2.41 -12.26 -2.09
C GLY A 282 -1.97 -10.79 -2.07
N ILE A 283 -2.81 -9.87 -2.57
CA ILE A 283 -2.49 -8.44 -2.60
C ILE A 283 -2.60 -7.88 -1.18
N SER A 284 -1.52 -7.26 -0.69
CA SER A 284 -1.53 -6.61 0.62
C SER A 284 -2.39 -5.33 0.60
N MET A 285 -3.25 -5.20 1.60
CA MET A 285 -4.12 -4.05 1.79
C MET A 285 -3.40 -3.00 2.62
N SER A 286 -2.98 -1.90 2.01
CA SER A 286 -2.47 -0.71 2.71
C SER A 286 -3.56 0.34 2.93
N LEU A 287 -3.26 1.43 3.63
CA LEU A 287 -4.18 2.56 3.77
C LEU A 287 -4.51 3.18 2.40
N ALA A 288 -3.51 3.32 1.53
CA ALA A 288 -3.70 3.74 0.15
C ALA A 288 -4.54 2.72 -0.64
N GLY A 289 -4.30 1.42 -0.45
CA GLY A 289 -5.13 0.36 -1.03
C GLY A 289 -6.61 0.49 -0.63
N ILE A 290 -6.90 0.83 0.63
CA ILE A 290 -8.26 1.10 1.12
C ILE A 290 -8.85 2.34 0.44
N ALA A 291 -8.08 3.40 0.22
CA ALA A 291 -8.58 4.57 -0.50
C ALA A 291 -9.03 4.20 -1.93
N GLY A 292 -8.24 3.38 -2.64
CA GLY A 292 -8.61 2.87 -3.98
C GLY A 292 -9.87 1.99 -3.94
N PHE A 293 -10.01 1.16 -2.90
CA PHE A 293 -11.21 0.37 -2.65
C PHE A 293 -12.46 1.23 -2.42
N LEU A 294 -12.38 2.23 -1.53
CA LEU A 294 -13.50 3.13 -1.21
C LEU A 294 -13.91 3.97 -2.42
N LEU A 295 -12.95 4.46 -3.20
CA LEU A 295 -13.20 5.18 -4.45
C LEU A 295 -13.95 4.29 -5.45
N SER A 296 -13.56 3.01 -5.55
CA SER A 296 -14.20 2.05 -6.46
C SER A 296 -15.65 1.74 -6.08
N ILE A 297 -16.00 1.78 -4.79
CA ILE A 297 -17.41 1.69 -4.33
C ILE A 297 -18.24 2.84 -4.91
N GLY A 298 -17.72 4.07 -4.87
CA GLY A 298 -18.41 5.23 -5.45
C GLY A 298 -18.66 5.07 -6.95
N MET A 299 -17.63 4.67 -7.70
CA MET A 299 -17.74 4.44 -9.15
C MET A 299 -18.69 3.26 -9.50
N ALA A 300 -18.76 2.23 -8.65
CA ALA A 300 -19.68 1.11 -8.85
C ALA A 300 -21.16 1.52 -8.75
N VAL A 301 -21.46 2.53 -7.94
CA VAL A 301 -22.82 3.08 -7.82
C VAL A 301 -23.13 4.00 -8.99
N ASP A 302 -22.16 4.79 -9.44
CA ASP A 302 -22.31 5.78 -10.53
C ASP A 302 -22.83 5.15 -11.84
N ALA A 303 -22.27 4.01 -12.25
CA ALA A 303 -22.75 3.29 -13.42
C ALA A 303 -24.24 2.89 -13.31
N ASN A 304 -24.70 2.52 -12.12
CA ASN A 304 -26.11 2.21 -11.89
C ASN A 304 -27.00 3.45 -11.93
N VAL A 305 -26.51 4.60 -11.43
CA VAL A 305 -27.22 5.89 -11.50
C VAL A 305 -27.44 6.29 -12.96
N LEU A 306 -26.40 6.24 -13.81
CA LEU A 306 -26.52 6.54 -15.24
C LEU A 306 -27.54 5.63 -15.94
N ILE A 307 -27.50 4.33 -15.66
CA ILE A 307 -28.47 3.37 -16.22
C ILE A 307 -29.88 3.73 -15.77
N PHE A 308 -30.10 3.98 -14.48
CA PHE A 308 -31.44 4.18 -13.94
C PHE A 308 -32.05 5.52 -14.35
N GLU A 309 -31.26 6.60 -14.40
CA GLU A 309 -31.73 7.86 -14.96
C GLU A 309 -32.08 7.70 -16.45
N ARG A 310 -31.26 6.97 -17.22
CA ARG A 310 -31.60 6.70 -18.62
C ARG A 310 -32.90 5.89 -18.78
N ILE A 311 -33.12 4.89 -17.93
CA ILE A 311 -34.38 4.13 -17.91
C ILE A 311 -35.57 5.06 -17.59
N LYS A 312 -35.42 5.95 -16.60
CA LYS A 312 -36.46 6.92 -16.24
C LYS A 312 -36.78 7.87 -17.39
N GLU A 313 -35.77 8.40 -18.07
CA GLU A 313 -35.94 9.29 -19.23
C GLU A 313 -36.73 8.60 -20.35
N GLU A 314 -36.35 7.38 -20.73
CA GLU A 314 -37.07 6.61 -21.76
C GLU A 314 -38.53 6.35 -21.35
N MET A 315 -38.81 6.07 -20.07
CA MET A 315 -40.18 5.94 -19.55
C MET A 315 -40.99 7.25 -19.56
N GLN A 316 -40.32 8.39 -19.39
CA GLN A 316 -40.94 9.72 -19.45
C GLN A 316 -41.33 10.08 -20.89
N THR A 317 -40.55 9.65 -21.89
CA THR A 317 -40.89 9.83 -23.32
C THR A 317 -42.06 8.95 -23.79
N GLY A 318 -42.60 8.09 -22.92
CA GLY A 318 -43.78 7.26 -23.21
C GLY A 318 -43.46 5.83 -23.64
N GLN A 319 -42.19 5.42 -23.62
CA GLN A 319 -41.80 4.04 -23.95
C GLN A 319 -42.37 3.04 -22.94
N GLU A 320 -42.65 1.82 -23.40
CA GLU A 320 -43.04 0.70 -22.54
C GLU A 320 -41.91 0.39 -21.52
N ILE A 321 -42.25 -0.05 -20.30
CA ILE A 321 -41.28 -0.34 -19.24
C ILE A 321 -40.18 -1.31 -19.70
N LYS A 322 -40.57 -2.42 -20.35
CA LYS A 322 -39.61 -3.42 -20.85
C LYS A 322 -38.63 -2.82 -21.86
N ARG A 323 -39.17 -2.01 -22.77
CA ARG A 323 -38.38 -1.34 -23.81
C ARG A 323 -37.46 -0.28 -23.20
N SER A 324 -37.95 0.47 -22.22
CA SER A 324 -37.19 1.48 -21.49
C SER A 324 -36.00 0.88 -20.75
N ILE A 325 -36.18 -0.28 -20.10
CA ILE A 325 -35.09 -1.04 -19.46
C ILE A 325 -34.02 -1.41 -20.51
N GLN A 326 -34.44 -1.98 -21.64
CA GLN A 326 -33.50 -2.39 -22.70
C GLN A 326 -32.73 -1.22 -23.30
N LEU A 327 -33.43 -0.11 -23.58
CA LEU A 327 -32.82 1.11 -24.13
C LEU A 327 -31.88 1.75 -23.12
N GLY A 328 -32.28 1.84 -21.85
CA GLY A 328 -31.46 2.39 -20.78
C GLY A 328 -30.12 1.69 -20.63
N PHE A 329 -30.11 0.35 -20.55
CA PHE A 329 -28.84 -0.40 -20.52
C PHE A 329 -28.03 -0.24 -21.80
N ARG A 330 -28.67 -0.15 -22.98
CA ARG A 330 -27.95 -0.05 -24.27
C ARG A 330 -27.31 1.32 -24.46
N GLN A 331 -28.02 2.39 -24.13
CA GLN A 331 -27.55 3.77 -24.33
C GLN A 331 -26.54 4.19 -23.25
N ALA A 332 -26.77 3.81 -21.99
CA ALA A 332 -25.83 4.14 -20.91
C ALA A 332 -24.49 3.39 -21.04
N MET A 333 -24.44 2.25 -21.75
CA MET A 333 -23.24 1.43 -21.88
C MET A 333 -22.05 2.18 -22.49
N SER A 334 -22.26 3.03 -23.50
CA SER A 334 -21.17 3.80 -24.09
C SER A 334 -20.60 4.80 -23.10
N SER A 335 -21.44 5.55 -22.39
CA SER A 335 -20.99 6.54 -21.42
C SER A 335 -20.25 5.89 -20.25
N ILE A 336 -20.75 4.74 -19.76
CA ILE A 336 -20.10 3.97 -18.68
C ILE A 336 -18.73 3.42 -19.12
N LEU A 337 -18.65 2.89 -20.34
CA LEU A 337 -17.39 2.37 -20.87
C LEU A 337 -16.39 3.51 -21.05
N ASP A 338 -16.82 4.63 -21.65
CA ASP A 338 -15.94 5.76 -21.92
C ASP A 338 -15.40 6.39 -20.64
N ALA A 339 -16.27 6.56 -19.64
CA ALA A 339 -15.92 6.99 -18.29
C ALA A 339 -14.82 6.11 -17.68
N ASN A 340 -15.05 4.81 -17.60
CA ASN A 340 -14.15 3.88 -16.92
C ASN A 340 -12.84 3.65 -17.70
N ILE A 341 -12.82 3.76 -19.03
CA ILE A 341 -11.57 3.68 -19.82
C ILE A 341 -10.58 4.76 -19.37
N THR A 342 -11.02 5.98 -19.13
CA THR A 342 -10.12 7.05 -18.68
C THR A 342 -9.51 6.76 -17.31
N THR A 343 -10.32 6.24 -16.37
CA THR A 343 -9.84 5.78 -15.06
C THR A 343 -8.87 4.61 -15.18
N LEU A 344 -9.13 3.66 -16.08
CA LEU A 344 -8.22 2.53 -16.34
C LEU A 344 -6.88 2.99 -16.91
N ILE A 345 -6.88 3.96 -17.84
CA ILE A 345 -5.64 4.55 -18.38
C ILE A 345 -4.78 5.12 -17.24
N ALA A 346 -5.39 5.95 -16.37
CA ALA A 346 -4.69 6.50 -15.21
C ALA A 346 -4.22 5.39 -14.24
N GLY A 347 -5.08 4.41 -13.96
CA GLY A 347 -4.76 3.29 -13.07
C GLY A 347 -3.59 2.43 -13.57
N PHE A 348 -3.53 2.12 -14.88
CA PHE A 348 -2.40 1.37 -15.44
C PHE A 348 -1.11 2.17 -15.41
N ILE A 349 -1.13 3.45 -15.77
CA ILE A 349 0.06 4.30 -15.72
C ILE A 349 0.56 4.43 -14.28
N LEU A 350 -0.34 4.62 -13.31
CA LEU A 350 0.00 4.60 -11.90
C LEU A 350 0.57 3.26 -11.43
N TYR A 351 0.08 2.14 -11.94
CA TYR A 351 0.61 0.83 -11.56
C TYR A 351 2.05 0.61 -12.04
N TYR A 352 2.39 1.09 -13.24
CA TYR A 352 3.73 0.93 -13.82
C TYR A 352 4.74 1.96 -13.31
N PHE A 353 4.32 3.21 -13.11
CA PHE A 353 5.21 4.31 -12.73
C PHE A 353 5.10 4.70 -11.26
N GLY A 354 4.02 4.33 -10.57
CA GLY A 354 3.83 4.59 -9.15
C GLY A 354 4.75 3.74 -8.28
N ALA A 355 5.23 4.34 -7.20
CA ALA A 355 6.10 3.68 -6.21
C ALA A 355 5.34 3.35 -4.92
N GLY A 356 5.80 2.33 -4.20
CA GLY A 356 5.30 1.95 -2.88
C GLY A 356 3.77 1.82 -2.81
N SER A 357 3.16 2.58 -1.89
CA SER A 357 1.72 2.55 -1.61
C SER A 357 0.84 2.99 -2.79
N VAL A 358 1.36 3.81 -3.72
CA VAL A 358 0.64 4.27 -4.92
C VAL A 358 0.34 3.11 -5.86
N ARG A 359 1.27 2.15 -5.98
CA ARG A 359 1.09 0.96 -6.81
C ARG A 359 0.00 0.04 -6.25
N GLY A 360 -0.08 -0.07 -4.91
CA GLY A 360 -1.17 -0.79 -4.23
C GLY A 360 -2.53 -0.11 -4.43
N PHE A 361 -2.58 1.22 -4.31
CA PHE A 361 -3.77 2.02 -4.65
C PHE A 361 -4.24 1.77 -6.07
N SER A 362 -3.33 1.85 -7.05
CA SER A 362 -3.69 1.73 -8.47
C SER A 362 -4.14 0.33 -8.86
N LEU A 363 -3.55 -0.70 -8.27
CA LEU A 363 -3.97 -2.09 -8.50
C LEU A 363 -5.41 -2.31 -8.01
N ASN A 364 -5.72 -1.85 -6.80
CA ASN A 364 -7.08 -1.92 -6.26
C ASN A 364 -8.07 -1.08 -7.08
N LEU A 365 -7.63 0.08 -7.58
CA LEU A 365 -8.43 0.91 -8.47
C LEU A 365 -8.76 0.20 -9.79
N VAL A 366 -7.77 -0.40 -10.46
CA VAL A 366 -7.98 -1.11 -11.74
C VAL A 366 -8.91 -2.30 -11.56
N ILE A 367 -8.66 -3.13 -10.53
CA ILE A 367 -9.54 -4.28 -10.22
C ILE A 367 -10.95 -3.78 -9.90
N GLY A 368 -11.07 -2.72 -9.09
CA GLY A 368 -12.33 -2.09 -8.72
C GLY A 368 -13.10 -1.57 -9.93
N VAL A 369 -12.46 -0.87 -10.86
CA VAL A 369 -13.10 -0.36 -12.08
C VAL A 369 -13.57 -1.48 -13.00
N LEU A 370 -12.74 -2.51 -13.21
CA LEU A 370 -13.13 -3.67 -14.04
C LEU A 370 -14.32 -4.42 -13.42
N LEU A 371 -14.27 -4.66 -12.12
CA LEU A 371 -15.35 -5.33 -11.40
C LEU A 371 -16.60 -4.47 -11.35
N SER A 372 -16.49 -3.15 -11.20
CA SER A 372 -17.63 -2.24 -11.16
C SER A 372 -18.38 -2.26 -12.50
N MET A 373 -17.66 -2.21 -13.62
CA MET A 373 -18.24 -2.37 -14.96
C MET A 373 -18.95 -3.72 -15.13
N PHE A 374 -18.31 -4.81 -14.70
CA PHE A 374 -18.92 -6.14 -14.74
C PHE A 374 -20.20 -6.19 -13.91
N THR A 375 -20.19 -5.68 -12.69
CA THR A 375 -21.38 -5.68 -11.83
C THR A 375 -22.51 -4.84 -12.40
N ALA A 376 -22.24 -3.64 -12.92
CA ALA A 376 -23.28 -2.81 -13.54
C ALA A 376 -23.85 -3.42 -14.83
N ILE A 377 -22.99 -3.88 -15.74
CA ILE A 377 -23.39 -4.34 -17.08
C ILE A 377 -24.02 -5.75 -17.04
N VAL A 378 -23.53 -6.63 -16.15
CA VAL A 378 -23.95 -8.03 -16.08
C VAL A 378 -24.87 -8.28 -14.89
N ILE A 379 -24.43 -7.97 -13.67
CA ILE A 379 -25.15 -8.32 -12.44
C ILE A 379 -26.42 -7.47 -12.28
N THR A 380 -26.30 -6.14 -12.31
CA THR A 380 -27.46 -5.23 -12.21
C THR A 380 -28.45 -5.50 -13.34
N ARG A 381 -27.97 -5.67 -14.58
CA ARG A 381 -28.83 -6.02 -15.72
C ARG A 381 -29.60 -7.31 -15.50
N THR A 382 -28.95 -8.34 -14.98
CA THR A 382 -29.59 -9.63 -14.67
C THR A 382 -30.62 -9.46 -13.56
N LEU A 383 -30.29 -8.77 -12.48
CA LEU A 383 -31.19 -8.51 -11.36
C LEU A 383 -32.43 -7.73 -11.79
N VAL A 384 -32.26 -6.64 -12.55
CA VAL A 384 -33.37 -5.82 -13.07
C VAL A 384 -34.25 -6.64 -14.02
N THR A 385 -33.65 -7.44 -14.91
CA THR A 385 -34.42 -8.29 -15.83
C THR A 385 -35.23 -9.35 -15.08
N LEU A 386 -34.65 -9.98 -14.06
CA LEU A 386 -35.34 -10.96 -13.23
C LEU A 386 -36.46 -10.32 -12.39
N ALA A 387 -36.21 -9.13 -11.82
CA ALA A 387 -37.21 -8.39 -11.05
C ALA A 387 -38.40 -7.95 -11.92
N TYR A 388 -38.15 -7.55 -13.17
CA TYR A 388 -39.20 -7.27 -14.15
C TYR A 388 -40.03 -8.53 -14.45
N LYS A 389 -39.37 -9.67 -14.74
CA LYS A 389 -40.08 -10.96 -14.96
C LYS A 389 -40.88 -11.42 -13.75
N ALA A 390 -40.42 -11.11 -12.53
CA ALA A 390 -41.11 -11.42 -11.28
C ALA A 390 -42.26 -10.45 -10.95
N GLY A 391 -42.50 -9.43 -11.77
CA GLY A 391 -43.57 -8.45 -11.57
C GLY A 391 -43.25 -7.32 -10.58
N LEU A 392 -42.02 -7.24 -10.07
CA LEU A 392 -41.60 -6.22 -9.11
C LEU A 392 -41.39 -4.83 -9.77
N LEU A 393 -41.26 -4.80 -11.11
CA LEU A 393 -41.02 -3.59 -11.90
C LEU A 393 -42.15 -3.32 -12.89
N ASN A 394 -43.40 -3.42 -12.46
CA ASN A 394 -44.58 -3.30 -13.33
C ASN A 394 -45.18 -1.89 -13.42
N SER A 395 -44.61 -0.89 -12.73
CA SER A 395 -45.11 0.48 -12.75
C SER A 395 -43.99 1.51 -12.80
N LYS A 396 -44.26 2.69 -13.38
CA LYS A 396 -43.33 3.83 -13.39
C LYS A 396 -42.90 4.26 -11.97
N LYS A 397 -43.81 4.14 -11.00
CA LYS A 397 -43.55 4.43 -9.58
C LYS A 397 -42.49 3.49 -8.97
N ALA A 398 -42.42 2.24 -9.44
CA ALA A 398 -41.40 1.28 -8.99
C ALA A 398 -39.96 1.72 -9.31
N PHE A 399 -39.78 2.61 -10.29
CA PHE A 399 -38.51 3.20 -10.69
C PHE A 399 -38.27 4.60 -10.09
N GLY A 400 -39.24 5.15 -9.34
CA GLY A 400 -39.17 6.53 -8.85
C GLY A 400 -39.37 7.59 -9.95
N VAL A 401 -40.01 7.25 -11.07
CA VAL A 401 -40.34 8.21 -12.13
C VAL A 401 -41.42 9.16 -11.61
N LYS A 402 -41.19 10.48 -11.73
CA LYS A 402 -42.18 11.52 -11.39
C LYS A 402 -43.13 11.73 -12.57
N GLU A 403 -44.45 11.83 -12.31
CA GLU A 403 -45.49 12.01 -13.33
C GLU A 403 -45.49 13.42 -13.97
N LYS A 404 -45.04 14.44 -13.23
CA LYS A 404 -44.81 15.80 -13.76
C LYS A 404 -43.33 16.12 -13.68
N ASP A 405 -42.73 16.23 -14.84
CA ASP A 405 -41.33 16.63 -14.98
C ASP A 405 -41.26 18.15 -14.92
N THR A 406 -41.04 18.70 -13.73
CA THR A 406 -40.48 20.05 -13.64
C THR A 406 -38.98 19.88 -13.84
N LEU A 407 -38.56 19.79 -15.11
CA LEU A 407 -37.14 19.87 -15.46
C LEU A 407 -36.56 21.05 -14.69
N PHE A 408 -35.64 20.77 -13.76
CA PHE A 408 -34.96 21.81 -13.02
C PHE A 408 -34.10 22.60 -14.01
N ARG A 409 -34.65 23.71 -14.50
CA ARG A 409 -34.00 24.56 -15.49
C ARG A 409 -33.24 25.66 -14.77
N TYR A 410 -32.00 25.36 -14.41
CA TYR A 410 -31.06 26.36 -13.93
C TYR A 410 -30.11 26.78 -15.05
N SER A 411 -29.99 28.09 -15.28
CA SER A 411 -29.09 28.62 -16.31
C SER A 411 -27.68 28.76 -15.76
N PHE A 412 -26.95 27.64 -15.67
CA PHE A 412 -25.54 27.63 -15.25
C PHE A 412 -24.68 28.61 -16.08
N PHE A 413 -24.99 28.71 -17.38
CA PHE A 413 -24.25 29.58 -18.30
C PHE A 413 -24.43 31.08 -18.00
N LYS A 414 -25.54 31.50 -17.38
CA LYS A 414 -25.77 32.91 -17.00
C LYS A 414 -24.75 33.39 -15.96
N ASN A 415 -24.39 32.51 -15.01
CA ASN A 415 -23.52 32.84 -13.89
C ASN A 415 -22.06 32.42 -14.12
N ARG A 416 -21.68 31.99 -15.33
CA ARG A 416 -20.33 31.49 -15.64
C ARG A 416 -19.20 32.42 -15.23
N LYS A 417 -19.39 33.75 -15.36
CA LYS A 417 -18.38 34.75 -14.97
C LYS A 417 -18.10 34.74 -13.47
N ILE A 418 -19.14 34.50 -12.65
CA ILE A 418 -19.01 34.45 -11.19
C ILE A 418 -18.22 33.19 -10.80
N PHE A 419 -18.55 32.04 -11.40
CA PHE A 419 -17.84 30.78 -11.14
C PHE A 419 -16.37 30.86 -11.58
N PHE A 420 -16.09 31.40 -12.77
CA PHE A 420 -14.72 31.61 -13.23
C PHE A 420 -13.95 32.61 -12.37
N ALA A 421 -14.58 33.70 -11.93
CA ALA A 421 -13.91 34.65 -11.03
C ALA A 421 -13.61 34.02 -9.67
N ALA A 422 -14.57 33.29 -9.09
CA ALA A 422 -14.38 32.64 -7.79
C ALA A 422 -13.25 31.59 -7.85
N SER A 423 -13.22 30.73 -8.87
CA SER A 423 -12.15 29.75 -8.99
C SER A 423 -10.81 30.37 -9.32
N ALA A 424 -10.76 31.41 -10.17
CA ALA A 424 -9.53 32.14 -10.46
C ALA A 424 -8.94 32.85 -9.23
N ILE A 425 -9.78 33.36 -8.32
CA ILE A 425 -9.33 33.95 -7.05
C ILE A 425 -8.64 32.90 -6.18
N VAL A 426 -9.26 31.72 -6.02
CA VAL A 426 -8.67 30.62 -5.22
C VAL A 426 -7.36 30.16 -5.84
N ILE A 427 -7.33 29.96 -7.17
CA ILE A 427 -6.12 29.56 -7.88
C ILE A 427 -5.03 30.63 -7.74
N GLY A 428 -5.36 31.90 -7.98
CA GLY A 428 -4.41 33.00 -7.86
C GLY A 428 -3.85 33.15 -6.44
N ALA A 429 -4.70 33.06 -5.41
CA ALA A 429 -4.27 33.12 -4.02
C ALA A 429 -3.36 31.94 -3.64
N GLY A 430 -3.74 30.72 -4.02
CA GLY A 430 -2.94 29.54 -3.71
C GLY A 430 -1.61 29.50 -4.45
N LEU A 431 -1.59 29.83 -5.75
CA LEU A 431 -0.34 29.95 -6.51
C LEU A 431 0.57 31.05 -5.95
N LEU A 432 0.01 32.19 -5.53
CA LEU A 432 0.79 33.25 -4.88
C LEU A 432 1.43 32.76 -3.57
N VAL A 433 0.69 32.05 -2.73
CA VAL A 433 1.25 31.42 -1.52
C VAL A 433 2.33 30.40 -1.88
N GLY A 434 2.10 29.58 -2.91
CA GLY A 434 3.08 28.61 -3.41
C GLY A 434 4.38 29.26 -3.89
N VAL A 435 4.31 30.39 -4.58
CA VAL A 435 5.49 31.14 -5.05
C VAL A 435 6.22 31.83 -3.89
N VAL A 436 5.49 32.46 -2.95
CA VAL A 436 6.09 33.24 -1.86
C VAL A 436 6.68 32.36 -0.75
N ARG A 437 6.00 31.26 -0.40
CA ARG A 437 6.39 30.39 0.73
C ARG A 437 6.95 29.02 0.32
N GLY A 438 6.99 28.73 -0.97
CA GLY A 438 7.33 27.42 -1.51
C GLY A 438 6.25 26.34 -1.23
N PRO A 439 6.24 25.25 -2.02
CA PRO A 439 5.43 24.08 -1.72
C PRO A 439 5.90 23.39 -0.43
N ASN A 440 4.96 22.86 0.36
CA ASN A 440 5.28 21.98 1.49
C ASN A 440 5.55 20.56 0.95
N VAL A 441 6.76 20.31 0.47
CA VAL A 441 7.13 19.01 -0.12
C VAL A 441 7.45 18.01 0.98
N GLY A 442 6.80 16.85 0.94
CA GLY A 442 7.08 15.75 1.86
C GLY A 442 8.39 15.04 1.53
N ILE A 443 8.87 14.23 2.47
CA ILE A 443 10.12 13.46 2.33
C ILE A 443 10.09 12.46 1.17
N ASP A 444 8.90 12.06 0.67
CA ASP A 444 8.74 11.24 -0.53
C ASP A 444 9.44 11.81 -1.77
N PHE A 445 9.58 13.13 -1.83
CA PHE A 445 10.20 13.82 -2.95
C PHE A 445 11.45 14.59 -2.55
N ALA A 446 11.47 15.11 -1.32
CA ALA A 446 12.62 15.85 -0.79
C ALA A 446 13.76 14.92 -0.31
N GLY A 447 13.45 13.68 0.09
CA GLY A 447 14.34 12.85 0.88
C GLY A 447 14.43 13.32 2.35
N GLY A 448 14.96 12.46 3.21
CA GLY A 448 15.13 12.71 4.64
C GLY A 448 14.30 11.78 5.52
N THR A 449 14.25 12.12 6.81
CA THR A 449 13.55 11.38 7.86
C THR A 449 12.41 12.22 8.44
N GLN A 450 11.22 11.63 8.51
CA GLN A 450 10.05 12.17 9.15
C GLN A 450 9.66 11.28 10.33
N VAL A 451 9.51 11.87 11.50
CA VAL A 451 9.03 11.20 12.72
C VAL A 451 7.74 11.83 13.18
N THR A 452 6.76 11.01 13.53
CA THR A 452 5.52 11.43 14.18
C THR A 452 5.55 10.95 15.62
N LEU A 453 5.53 11.90 16.55
CA LEU A 453 5.53 11.67 17.99
C LEU A 453 4.16 11.98 18.57
N SER A 454 3.73 11.18 19.54
CA SER A 454 2.45 11.31 20.24
C SER A 454 2.66 11.58 21.72
N PHE A 455 2.19 12.73 22.19
CA PHE A 455 2.30 13.17 23.57
C PHE A 455 0.97 12.95 24.31
N LYS A 456 1.03 12.73 25.62
CA LYS A 456 -0.18 12.62 26.47
C LYS A 456 -0.91 13.96 26.61
N GLU A 457 -0.14 15.04 26.67
CA GLU A 457 -0.63 16.40 26.85
C GLU A 457 -0.31 17.26 25.61
N ALA A 458 -0.84 18.49 25.60
CA ALA A 458 -0.60 19.42 24.51
C ALA A 458 0.90 19.74 24.39
N VAL A 459 1.41 19.68 23.16
CA VAL A 459 2.84 19.85 22.89
C VAL A 459 3.26 21.30 23.05
N ASN A 460 4.25 21.56 23.91
CA ASN A 460 4.95 22.84 23.92
C ASN A 460 5.98 22.87 22.79
N LYS A 461 5.55 23.36 21.63
CA LYS A 461 6.37 23.35 20.40
C LYS A 461 7.77 23.96 20.61
N ALA A 462 7.85 25.11 21.29
CA ALA A 462 9.13 25.83 21.44
C ALA A 462 10.17 25.00 22.22
N GLU A 463 9.73 24.26 23.23
CA GLU A 463 10.59 23.42 24.05
C GLU A 463 11.06 22.16 23.31
N VAL A 464 10.17 21.58 22.50
CA VAL A 464 10.50 20.43 21.66
C VAL A 464 11.42 20.85 20.51
N ASP A 465 11.19 22.01 19.91
CA ASP A 465 12.09 22.60 18.90
C ASP A 465 13.49 22.84 19.47
N GLU A 466 13.61 23.31 20.72
CA GLU A 466 14.90 23.54 21.38
C GLU A 466 15.74 22.25 21.51
N ILE A 467 15.09 21.12 21.83
CA ILE A 467 15.77 19.81 21.92
C ILE A 467 16.17 19.32 20.54
N LEU A 468 15.23 19.35 19.59
CA LEU A 468 15.46 18.81 18.26
C LEU A 468 16.51 19.61 17.48
N ASN A 469 16.58 20.93 17.67
CA ASN A 469 17.59 21.81 17.06
C ASN A 469 19.03 21.51 17.53
N LYS A 470 19.24 20.74 18.60
CA LYS A 470 20.58 20.27 19.00
C LYS A 470 21.15 19.26 18.00
N TYR A 471 20.27 18.52 17.31
CA TYR A 471 20.62 17.45 16.40
C TYR A 471 20.59 17.92 14.94
N ASP A 472 19.62 18.77 14.58
CA ASP A 472 19.50 19.38 13.25
C ASP A 472 18.83 20.75 13.36
N ASP A 473 19.57 21.82 13.06
CA ASP A 473 19.08 23.20 13.12
C ASP A 473 18.16 23.58 11.94
N ALA A 474 18.19 22.79 10.86
CA ALA A 474 17.32 22.95 9.69
C ALA A 474 16.02 22.14 9.81
N MET A 475 15.79 21.47 10.94
CA MET A 475 14.66 20.60 11.11
C MET A 475 13.33 21.38 11.13
N THR A 476 12.30 20.79 10.53
CA THR A 476 10.96 21.39 10.51
C THR A 476 10.00 20.61 11.39
N THR A 477 9.24 21.33 12.21
CA THR A 477 8.28 20.72 13.15
C THR A 477 6.87 21.31 12.95
N GLN A 478 5.87 20.44 13.07
CA GLN A 478 4.46 20.79 12.96
C GLN A 478 3.64 20.06 14.04
N VAL A 479 2.90 20.84 14.83
CA VAL A 479 1.94 20.28 15.80
C VAL A 479 0.65 19.87 15.07
N ILE A 480 0.18 18.65 15.33
CA ILE A 480 -1.03 18.07 14.75
C ILE A 480 -2.02 17.78 15.89
N GLY A 481 -3.21 18.39 15.84
CA GLY A 481 -4.27 18.12 16.81
C GLY A 481 -3.92 18.47 18.26
N GLY A 482 -2.87 19.25 18.50
CA GLY A 482 -2.40 19.69 19.82
C GLY A 482 -1.53 18.68 20.56
N THR A 483 -1.75 17.38 20.41
CA THR A 483 -1.04 16.32 21.16
C THR A 483 -0.03 15.53 20.34
N LYS A 484 0.05 15.77 19.02
CA LYS A 484 1.04 15.13 18.15
C LYS A 484 2.01 16.15 17.59
N LEU A 485 3.24 15.73 17.38
CA LEU A 485 4.26 16.51 16.69
C LEU A 485 4.81 15.69 15.53
N GLU A 486 4.81 16.27 14.35
CA GLU A 486 5.56 15.77 13.21
C GLU A 486 6.88 16.56 13.11
N ALA A 487 7.99 15.86 13.02
CA ALA A 487 9.34 16.40 12.87
C ALA A 487 9.95 15.85 11.57
N ARG A 488 10.61 16.71 10.78
CA ARG A 488 11.25 16.34 9.52
C ARG A 488 12.65 16.91 9.41
N SER A 489 13.62 16.03 9.16
CA SER A 489 15.02 16.35 8.92
C SER A 489 15.45 15.84 7.55
N GLN A 490 16.32 16.57 6.85
CA GLN A 490 16.96 16.10 5.62
C GLN A 490 18.32 15.43 5.88
N PHE A 491 18.85 15.55 7.10
CA PHE A 491 20.21 15.17 7.46
C PHE A 491 20.27 13.96 8.38
N LEU A 492 19.29 13.82 9.27
CA LEU A 492 19.21 12.70 10.20
C LEU A 492 18.64 11.47 9.49
N THR A 493 19.28 10.32 9.72
CA THR A 493 18.76 8.97 9.43
C THR A 493 17.95 8.45 10.62
N THR A 494 17.20 7.37 10.44
CA THR A 494 16.47 6.67 11.52
C THR A 494 17.37 6.37 12.72
N GLU A 495 18.60 5.92 12.48
CA GLU A 495 19.57 5.62 13.54
C GLU A 495 19.97 6.88 14.31
N THR A 496 20.33 7.97 13.63
CA THR A 496 20.75 9.22 14.29
C THR A 496 19.60 10.00 14.92
N PHE A 497 18.38 9.86 14.38
CA PHE A 497 17.19 10.51 14.93
C PHE A 497 16.76 9.84 16.25
N ASN A 498 17.10 8.56 16.44
CA ASN A 498 16.77 7.81 17.65
C ASN A 498 17.34 8.45 18.92
N ASP A 499 18.51 9.08 18.84
CA ASP A 499 19.11 9.79 19.97
C ASP A 499 18.22 10.98 20.41
N ALA A 500 17.68 11.73 19.45
CA ALA A 500 16.77 12.85 19.70
C ALA A 500 15.42 12.37 20.26
N ILE A 501 14.91 11.24 19.77
CA ILE A 501 13.71 10.58 20.33
C ILE A 501 13.96 10.19 21.78
N THR A 502 15.12 9.60 22.07
CA THR A 502 15.47 9.15 23.44
C THR A 502 15.49 10.33 24.41
N GLU A 503 16.11 11.47 24.05
CA GLU A 503 16.10 12.68 24.90
C GLU A 503 14.66 13.20 25.13
N LEU A 504 13.81 13.18 24.10
CA LEU A 504 12.41 13.57 24.22
C LEU A 504 11.59 12.59 25.07
N GLU A 505 11.85 11.30 24.97
CA GLU A 505 11.22 10.26 25.80
C GLU A 505 11.56 10.43 27.27
N GLU A 506 12.84 10.66 27.59
CA GLU A 506 13.28 10.88 28.97
C GLU A 506 12.62 12.11 29.60
N LYS A 507 12.51 13.20 28.83
CA LYS A 507 11.97 14.47 29.33
C LYS A 507 10.45 14.46 29.51
N TYR A 508 9.72 13.88 28.56
CA TYR A 508 8.25 13.94 28.53
C TYR A 508 7.57 12.69 29.11
N GLN A 509 8.33 11.67 29.53
CA GLN A 509 7.84 10.38 30.04
C GLN A 509 6.57 9.89 29.33
N PRO A 510 6.62 9.76 28.00
CA PRO A 510 5.45 9.39 27.22
C PRO A 510 5.02 7.97 27.60
N GLY A 511 3.72 7.71 27.51
CA GLY A 511 3.21 6.34 27.73
C GLY A 511 3.57 5.43 26.56
N ASP A 512 2.97 4.25 26.53
CA ASP A 512 3.10 3.35 25.38
C ASP A 512 2.79 4.09 24.05
N ASN A 513 3.62 3.86 23.02
CA ASN A 513 3.49 4.41 21.65
C ASN A 513 3.86 5.89 21.49
N PHE A 514 4.95 6.34 22.11
CA PHE A 514 5.47 7.68 21.86
C PHE A 514 5.81 7.93 20.40
N VAL A 515 6.53 6.99 19.78
CA VAL A 515 6.80 7.01 18.35
C VAL A 515 5.61 6.38 17.62
N GLU A 516 4.84 7.21 16.93
CA GLU A 516 3.69 6.76 16.13
C GLU A 516 4.12 6.29 14.74
N SER A 517 5.06 6.99 14.12
CA SER A 517 5.69 6.52 12.89
C SER A 517 7.07 7.14 12.66
N ILE A 518 7.94 6.40 11.97
CA ILE A 518 9.18 6.89 11.37
C ILE A 518 9.12 6.60 9.89
N ASN A 519 9.47 7.56 9.05
CA ASN A 519 9.59 7.36 7.61
C ASN A 519 10.92 7.97 7.17
N GLU A 520 11.85 7.16 6.70
CA GLU A 520 13.10 7.59 6.10
C GLU A 520 13.09 7.27 4.62
N ILE A 521 13.49 8.25 3.81
CA ILE A 521 13.62 8.12 2.36
C ILE A 521 14.97 8.67 1.94
N GLY A 522 15.83 7.81 1.40
CA GLY A 522 17.12 8.22 0.88
C GLY A 522 16.98 9.19 -0.30
N ALA A 523 17.90 10.14 -0.43
CA ALA A 523 17.87 11.18 -1.46
C ALA A 523 17.75 10.63 -2.90
N THR A 524 18.37 9.48 -3.19
CA THR A 524 18.26 8.82 -4.50
C THR A 524 16.83 8.35 -4.78
N ILE A 525 16.15 7.78 -3.78
CA ILE A 525 14.74 7.36 -3.94
C ILE A 525 13.83 8.58 -4.06
N GLY A 526 14.02 9.62 -3.24
CA GLY A 526 13.17 10.81 -3.30
C GLY A 526 13.18 11.46 -4.69
N SER A 527 14.37 11.62 -5.29
CA SER A 527 14.52 12.15 -6.66
C SER A 527 13.97 11.19 -7.73
N GLU A 528 14.19 9.88 -7.60
CA GLU A 528 13.64 8.87 -8.50
C GLU A 528 12.09 8.87 -8.47
N GLN A 529 11.51 8.91 -7.27
CA GLN A 529 10.07 8.90 -7.03
C GLN A 529 9.41 10.19 -7.53
N SER A 530 10.05 11.35 -7.34
CA SER A 530 9.59 12.62 -7.89
C SER A 530 9.53 12.60 -9.42
N ASN A 531 10.61 12.15 -10.07
CA ASN A 531 10.67 12.05 -11.53
C ASN A 531 9.63 11.07 -12.09
N LYS A 532 9.49 9.90 -11.45
CA LYS A 532 8.47 8.91 -11.82
C LYS A 532 7.05 9.44 -11.64
N ALA A 533 6.77 10.15 -10.55
CA ALA A 533 5.46 10.74 -10.29
C ALA A 533 5.10 11.80 -11.34
N ILE A 534 6.03 12.72 -11.65
CA ILE A 534 5.83 13.74 -12.69
C ILE A 534 5.58 13.08 -14.05
N LEU A 535 6.41 12.10 -14.41
CA LEU A 535 6.26 11.35 -15.66
C LEU A 535 4.90 10.64 -15.72
N ALA A 536 4.49 9.96 -14.64
CA ALA A 536 3.20 9.28 -14.56
C ALA A 536 2.04 10.26 -14.75
N SER A 537 2.09 11.44 -14.13
CA SER A 537 1.07 12.46 -14.27
C SER A 537 0.98 12.99 -15.71
N VAL A 538 2.12 13.35 -16.31
CA VAL A 538 2.16 13.85 -17.69
C VAL A 538 1.66 12.79 -18.68
N LEU A 539 2.15 11.55 -18.56
CA LEU A 539 1.71 10.44 -19.42
C LEU A 539 0.22 10.16 -19.25
N SER A 540 -0.31 10.20 -18.02
CA SER A 540 -1.73 9.99 -17.75
C SER A 540 -2.58 11.07 -18.42
N VAL A 541 -2.21 12.34 -18.26
CA VAL A 541 -2.92 13.44 -18.92
C VAL A 541 -2.86 13.28 -20.43
N LEU A 542 -1.68 13.08 -21.02
CA LEU A 542 -1.55 12.92 -22.47
C LEU A 542 -2.35 11.72 -23.02
N ALA A 543 -2.32 10.58 -22.32
CA ALA A 543 -3.05 9.39 -22.73
C ALA A 543 -4.58 9.61 -22.66
N ILE A 544 -5.08 10.24 -21.58
CA ILE A 544 -6.50 10.55 -21.47
C ILE A 544 -6.93 11.59 -22.51
N LEU A 545 -6.11 12.61 -22.76
CA LEU A 545 -6.38 13.60 -23.80
C LEU A 545 -6.40 12.98 -25.19
N GLY A 546 -5.46 12.06 -25.48
CA GLY A 546 -5.45 11.29 -26.71
C GLY A 546 -6.72 10.47 -26.88
N TYR A 547 -7.18 9.80 -25.82
CA TYR A 547 -8.44 9.08 -25.82
C TYR A 547 -9.65 10.00 -26.08
N VAL A 548 -9.76 11.12 -25.35
CA VAL A 548 -10.84 12.10 -25.52
C VAL A 548 -10.83 12.71 -26.92
N ALA A 549 -9.66 13.02 -27.49
CA ALA A 549 -9.53 13.57 -28.83
C ALA A 549 -9.97 12.60 -29.93
N ILE A 550 -9.75 11.30 -29.76
CA ILE A 550 -10.24 10.27 -30.70
C ILE A 550 -11.75 10.06 -30.53
N ARG A 551 -12.24 10.12 -29.28
CA ARG A 551 -13.63 9.80 -28.95
C ARG A 551 -14.60 10.95 -29.24
N PHE A 552 -14.17 12.19 -29.04
CA PHE A 552 -14.99 13.40 -29.11
C PHE A 552 -14.49 14.38 -30.17
N ASN A 553 -15.37 15.31 -30.56
CA ASN A 553 -15.01 16.38 -31.49
C ASN A 553 -13.90 17.26 -30.87
N PHE A 554 -13.01 17.79 -31.71
CA PHE A 554 -11.84 18.58 -31.29
C PHE A 554 -12.18 19.71 -30.30
N SER A 555 -13.26 20.46 -30.54
CA SER A 555 -13.69 21.56 -29.65
C SER A 555 -14.08 21.08 -28.25
N LEU A 556 -14.72 19.92 -28.13
CA LEU A 556 -15.05 19.31 -26.84
C LEU A 556 -13.77 18.81 -26.16
N GLY A 557 -12.88 18.18 -26.93
CA GLY A 557 -11.57 17.75 -26.42
C GLY A 557 -10.78 18.88 -25.77
N VAL A 558 -10.67 20.04 -26.43
CA VAL A 558 -10.02 21.24 -25.85
C VAL A 558 -10.71 21.70 -24.57
N GLY A 559 -12.05 21.68 -24.54
CA GLY A 559 -12.82 21.99 -23.33
C GLY A 559 -12.50 21.08 -22.15
N ALA A 560 -12.40 19.76 -22.39
CA ALA A 560 -12.01 18.80 -21.36
C ALA A 560 -10.58 19.04 -20.85
N VAL A 561 -9.64 19.38 -21.73
CA VAL A 561 -8.25 19.71 -21.34
C VAL A 561 -8.25 20.90 -20.38
N VAL A 562 -8.96 21.98 -20.73
CA VAL A 562 -9.00 23.21 -19.94
C VAL A 562 -9.64 22.95 -18.57
N ALA A 563 -10.72 22.17 -18.52
CA ALA A 563 -11.36 21.78 -17.27
C ALA A 563 -10.43 20.96 -16.36
N LEU A 564 -9.73 19.98 -16.93
CA LEU A 564 -8.76 19.14 -16.22
C LEU A 564 -7.62 19.99 -15.65
N VAL A 565 -7.01 20.86 -16.46
CA VAL A 565 -5.93 21.76 -16.01
C VAL A 565 -6.44 22.67 -14.88
N HIS A 566 -7.65 23.21 -15.02
CA HIS A 566 -8.28 24.01 -13.97
C HIS A 566 -8.41 23.24 -12.65
N ASP A 567 -8.91 22.00 -12.68
CA ASP A 567 -9.16 21.21 -11.47
C ASP A 567 -7.86 20.80 -10.77
N VAL A 568 -6.81 20.50 -11.55
CA VAL A 568 -5.46 20.25 -11.02
C VAL A 568 -4.91 21.50 -10.35
N LEU A 569 -4.99 22.67 -11.00
CA LEU A 569 -4.53 23.93 -10.44
C LEU A 569 -5.30 24.33 -9.18
N PHE A 570 -6.62 24.13 -9.19
CA PHE A 570 -7.47 24.41 -8.03
C PHE A 570 -7.07 23.52 -6.84
N THR A 571 -6.89 22.22 -7.09
CA THR A 571 -6.45 21.27 -6.06
C THR A 571 -5.07 21.64 -5.51
N LEU A 572 -4.10 21.92 -6.38
CA LEU A 572 -2.76 22.35 -5.99
C LEU A 572 -2.80 23.64 -5.16
N SER A 573 -3.66 24.58 -5.54
CA SER A 573 -3.85 25.85 -4.83
C SER A 573 -4.36 25.66 -3.41
N MET A 574 -5.28 24.71 -3.19
CA MET A 574 -5.73 24.35 -1.85
C MET A 574 -4.60 23.76 -1.02
N TYR A 575 -3.76 22.90 -1.59
CA TYR A 575 -2.58 22.37 -0.89
C TYR A 575 -1.62 23.49 -0.47
N PHE A 576 -1.39 24.47 -1.33
CA PHE A 576 -0.55 25.62 -1.01
C PHE A 576 -1.17 26.53 0.07
N LEU A 577 -2.46 26.83 -0.02
CA LEU A 577 -3.16 27.69 0.95
C LEU A 577 -3.16 27.07 2.35
N PHE A 578 -3.45 25.78 2.45
CA PHE A 578 -3.55 25.08 3.74
C PHE A 578 -2.23 24.44 4.20
N ARG A 579 -1.14 24.62 3.43
CA ARG A 579 0.18 24.03 3.70
C ARG A 579 0.11 22.51 3.89
N ILE A 580 -0.77 21.84 3.15
CA ILE A 580 -0.89 20.38 3.18
C ILE A 580 0.37 19.79 2.52
N PRO A 581 1.03 18.79 3.15
CA PRO A 581 2.21 18.16 2.58
C PRO A 581 1.94 17.48 1.23
N ILE A 582 2.80 17.74 0.26
CA ILE A 582 2.83 17.06 -1.04
C ILE A 582 3.67 15.79 -0.88
N ASN A 583 2.99 14.66 -0.75
CA ASN A 583 3.56 13.34 -0.48
C ASN A 583 3.10 12.30 -1.53
N SER A 584 3.50 11.04 -1.39
CA SER A 584 3.07 9.98 -2.31
C SER A 584 1.53 9.87 -2.44
N PRO A 585 0.75 9.90 -1.34
CA PRO A 585 -0.73 9.97 -1.40
C PRO A 585 -1.31 11.13 -2.21
N PHE A 586 -0.67 12.31 -2.20
CA PHE A 586 -1.12 13.45 -3.00
C PHE A 586 -1.14 13.14 -4.51
N ILE A 587 -0.16 12.39 -5.01
CA ILE A 587 -0.11 12.00 -6.42
C ILE A 587 -1.29 11.10 -6.78
N ALA A 588 -1.59 10.12 -5.92
CA ALA A 588 -2.77 9.27 -6.08
C ALA A 588 -4.07 10.09 -6.05
N ALA A 589 -4.18 11.06 -5.14
CA ALA A 589 -5.34 11.95 -5.03
C ALA A 589 -5.51 12.83 -6.27
N ILE A 590 -4.45 13.49 -6.77
CA ILE A 590 -4.52 14.30 -7.99
C ILE A 590 -4.92 13.45 -9.18
N LEU A 591 -4.30 12.29 -9.37
CA LEU A 591 -4.61 11.44 -10.53
C LEU A 591 -6.01 10.86 -10.47
N THR A 592 -6.52 10.59 -9.27
CA THR A 592 -7.92 10.27 -9.04
C THR A 592 -8.85 11.41 -9.46
N ILE A 593 -8.54 12.64 -9.04
CA ILE A 593 -9.33 13.83 -9.40
C ILE A 593 -9.30 14.02 -10.91
N ILE A 594 -8.15 13.85 -11.56
CA ILE A 594 -8.02 13.91 -13.01
C ILE A 594 -8.95 12.88 -13.68
N GLY A 595 -8.89 11.61 -13.27
CA GLY A 595 -9.74 10.56 -13.83
C GLY A 595 -11.23 10.84 -13.62
N TYR A 596 -11.62 11.25 -12.41
CA TYR A 596 -13.03 11.47 -12.07
C TYR A 596 -13.60 12.76 -12.67
N SER A 597 -12.84 13.85 -12.72
CA SER A 597 -13.24 15.10 -13.40
C SER A 597 -13.53 14.87 -14.90
N ILE A 598 -12.71 14.03 -15.53
CA ILE A 598 -12.90 13.67 -16.94
C ILE A 598 -14.12 12.78 -17.11
N ASN A 599 -14.40 11.85 -16.19
CA ASN A 599 -15.63 11.06 -16.19
C ASN A 599 -16.87 11.97 -16.28
N ASP A 600 -17.00 12.93 -15.38
CA ASP A 600 -18.13 13.89 -15.38
C ASP A 600 -18.21 14.68 -16.69
N THR A 601 -17.06 15.14 -17.19
CA THR A 601 -16.96 15.89 -18.45
C THR A 601 -17.43 15.04 -19.64
N VAL A 602 -17.03 13.77 -19.69
CA VAL A 602 -17.42 12.80 -20.72
C VAL A 602 -18.92 12.55 -20.72
N VAL A 603 -19.54 12.37 -19.55
CA VAL A 603 -20.99 12.20 -19.41
C VAL A 603 -21.74 13.43 -19.93
N ILE A 604 -21.29 14.64 -19.57
CA ILE A 604 -21.90 15.89 -20.05
C ILE A 604 -21.76 16.02 -21.58
N PHE A 605 -20.59 15.70 -22.13
CA PHE A 605 -20.34 15.80 -23.57
C PHE A 605 -21.14 14.80 -24.38
N ASP A 606 -21.31 13.58 -23.88
CA ASP A 606 -22.16 12.57 -24.52
C ASP A 606 -23.61 13.07 -24.60
N ARG A 607 -24.09 13.71 -23.51
CA ARG A 607 -25.43 14.31 -23.48
C ARG A 607 -25.59 15.52 -24.43
N ILE A 608 -24.58 16.39 -24.51
CA ILE A 608 -24.58 17.50 -25.49
C ILE A 608 -24.65 16.93 -26.90
N ARG A 609 -23.85 15.90 -27.21
CA ARG A 609 -23.83 15.26 -28.53
C ARG A 609 -25.17 14.62 -28.88
N GLU A 610 -25.83 14.01 -27.90
CA GLU A 610 -27.16 13.43 -28.09
C GLU A 610 -28.21 14.50 -28.39
N ASN A 611 -28.21 15.62 -27.67
CA ASN A 611 -29.21 16.68 -27.83
C ASN A 611 -29.01 17.57 -29.08
N VAL A 612 -27.82 17.54 -29.68
CA VAL A 612 -27.51 18.30 -30.91
C VAL A 612 -27.90 17.52 -32.17
N LYS A 613 -28.13 16.21 -32.07
CA LYS A 613 -28.71 15.38 -33.14
C LYS A 613 -30.23 15.56 -33.16
#